data_AF-A0A820UGB2-F1
#
_entry.id   AF-A0A820UGB2-F1
#
_cell.length_a   1.000
_cell.length_b   1.000
_cell.length_c   1.000
_cell.angle_alpha   90.00
_cell.angle_beta   90.00
_cell.angle_gamma   90.00
#
_symmetry.space_group_name_H-M   'P 1'
#
loop_
_entity.id
_entity.type
_entity.pdbx_description
1 polymer ?
#
loop_
_entity_poly.entity_id
_entity_poly.type
_entity_poly.pdbx_seq_one_letter_code
_entity_poly.pdbx_strand_id
1 'polypeptide(L)'
;MSLTSDEEIDSSESEDEVSKVAHNLRDELIMSETSSSSDYWRKTAFVPSTAAFAGTLPPPPMNEELEPIDYFFSMVDKKSIALLTDQSNLYVLQTNPSKPVRISEVEMSHFIGILIMTGIYCFPEQRFFWMNTTRVESISSVMSRDRSLEIKKYLHVVDNQSN
;
A
#
# COMPACT_ATOMS: atom_id res chain seq x y z
N MET A 1 -90.71 0.35 23.84
CA MET A 1 -90.09 0.57 22.51
C MET A 1 -88.74 -0.11 22.54
N SER A 2 -88.53 -1.13 21.70
CA SER A 2 -87.23 -1.82 21.53
C SER A 2 -86.19 -0.90 20.90
N LEU A 3 -84.90 -1.18 21.13
CA LEU A 3 -83.85 -1.42 20.12
C LEU A 3 -82.50 -1.84 20.79
N THR A 4 -82.00 -3.01 20.35
CA THR A 4 -80.61 -3.50 20.13
C THR A 4 -79.43 -3.12 21.03
N SER A 5 -78.55 -4.08 21.34
CA SER A 5 -77.09 -3.89 21.35
C SER A 5 -76.39 -5.24 21.13
N ASP A 6 -75.62 -5.30 20.04
CA ASP A 6 -74.85 -6.44 19.52
C ASP A 6 -73.50 -6.59 20.24
N GLU A 7 -72.99 -7.83 20.27
CA GLU A 7 -71.68 -8.22 20.78
C GLU A 7 -70.56 -7.79 19.81
N GLU A 8 -69.50 -7.14 20.32
CA GLU A 8 -68.22 -7.00 19.62
C GLU A 8 -67.16 -7.96 20.19
N ILE A 9 -66.42 -8.58 19.28
CA ILE A 9 -65.39 -9.60 19.49
C ILE A 9 -64.01 -8.92 19.65
N ASP A 10 -63.28 -9.34 20.68
CA ASP A 10 -61.93 -8.90 21.05
C ASP A 10 -60.86 -9.44 20.07
N SER A 11 -60.05 -8.54 19.49
CA SER A 11 -59.03 -8.85 18.50
C SER A 11 -57.66 -8.33 18.96
N SER A 12 -56.98 -9.05 19.86
CA SER A 12 -55.64 -8.66 20.34
C SER A 12 -54.55 -9.74 20.26
N GLU A 13 -54.77 -10.87 19.56
CA GLU A 13 -53.77 -11.95 19.45
C GLU A 13 -53.18 -12.08 18.04
N SER A 14 -52.40 -11.11 17.55
CA SER A 14 -51.67 -11.33 16.28
C SER A 14 -50.35 -10.60 16.04
N GLU A 15 -49.95 -9.62 16.85
CA GLU A 15 -48.73 -8.85 16.55
C GLU A 15 -47.44 -9.49 17.13
N ASP A 16 -47.54 -10.17 18.27
CA ASP A 16 -46.36 -10.71 18.96
C ASP A 16 -45.79 -11.99 18.32
N GLU A 17 -46.63 -12.81 17.68
CA GLU A 17 -46.18 -14.05 17.03
C GLU A 17 -45.54 -13.79 15.66
N VAL A 18 -46.00 -12.76 14.93
CA VAL A 18 -45.38 -12.34 13.65
C VAL A 18 -43.98 -11.78 13.88
N SER A 19 -43.78 -11.05 14.98
CA SER A 19 -42.49 -10.48 15.38
C SER A 19 -41.46 -11.56 15.73
N LYS A 20 -41.88 -12.61 16.46
CA LYS A 20 -41.00 -13.75 16.83
C LYS A 20 -40.63 -14.61 15.63
N VAL A 21 -41.56 -14.87 14.71
CA VAL A 21 -41.28 -15.61 13.47
C VAL A 21 -40.33 -14.83 12.57
N ALA A 22 -40.49 -13.50 12.47
CA ALA A 22 -39.57 -12.65 11.71
C ALA A 22 -38.16 -12.57 12.33
N HIS A 23 -38.05 -12.63 13.67
CA HIS A 23 -36.76 -12.68 14.36
C HIS A 23 -36.06 -14.03 14.15
N ASN A 24 -36.79 -15.15 14.27
CA ASN A 24 -36.23 -16.49 14.03
C ASN A 24 -35.82 -16.71 12.56
N LEU A 25 -36.58 -16.18 11.59
CA LEU A 25 -36.21 -16.25 10.17
C LEU A 25 -34.99 -15.37 9.85
N ARG A 26 -34.78 -14.26 10.56
CA ARG A 26 -33.55 -13.45 10.48
C ARG A 26 -32.36 -14.19 11.09
N ASP A 27 -32.54 -14.85 12.22
CA ASP A 27 -31.47 -15.58 12.90
C ASP A 27 -31.04 -16.84 12.11
N GLU A 28 -31.97 -17.56 11.47
CA GLU A 28 -31.63 -18.68 10.57
C GLU A 28 -30.92 -18.21 9.28
N LEU A 29 -31.27 -17.04 8.73
CA LEU A 29 -30.55 -16.46 7.59
C LEU A 29 -29.12 -16.06 7.96
N ILE A 30 -28.91 -15.48 9.15
CA ILE A 30 -27.58 -15.06 9.64
C ILE A 30 -26.65 -16.25 9.89
N MET A 31 -27.18 -17.40 10.30
CA MET A 31 -26.39 -18.63 10.48
C MET A 31 -25.96 -19.29 9.16
N SER A 32 -26.66 -19.03 8.05
CA SER A 32 -26.40 -19.67 6.76
C SER A 32 -25.37 -18.94 5.87
N GLU A 33 -25.03 -17.68 6.18
CA GLU A 33 -24.19 -16.83 5.33
C GLU A 33 -22.88 -16.35 5.98
N THR A 34 -22.41 -16.99 7.05
CA THR A 34 -21.05 -16.76 7.54
C THR A 34 -20.28 -18.06 7.74
N SER A 35 -20.07 -18.80 6.65
CA SER A 35 -18.71 -19.34 6.43
C SER A 35 -17.81 -18.15 6.06
N SER A 36 -17.64 -17.23 7.00
CA SER A 36 -16.58 -16.23 6.92
C SER A 36 -15.31 -17.04 7.13
N SER A 37 -14.76 -17.53 6.01
CA SER A 37 -13.33 -17.81 5.94
C SER A 37 -12.68 -16.54 6.44
N SER A 38 -12.27 -16.55 7.70
CA SER A 38 -11.65 -15.41 8.31
C SER A 38 -10.39 -15.13 7.48
N ASP A 39 -10.43 -14.02 6.73
CA ASP A 39 -9.38 -13.59 5.83
C ASP A 39 -8.22 -13.02 6.65
N TYR A 40 -7.54 -13.89 7.41
CA TYR A 40 -6.28 -13.56 8.06
C TYR A 40 -5.12 -14.06 7.22
N TRP A 41 -4.08 -13.23 7.13
CA TRP A 41 -2.80 -13.63 6.57
C TRP A 41 -2.24 -14.83 7.34
N ARG A 42 -2.28 -16.01 6.70
CA ARG A 42 -1.69 -17.23 7.25
C ARG A 42 -0.21 -17.29 6.92
N LYS A 43 0.62 -17.43 7.94
CA LYS A 43 2.05 -17.71 7.78
C LYS A 43 2.23 -19.16 7.33
N THR A 44 2.07 -19.40 6.04
CA THR A 44 2.34 -20.69 5.39
C THR A 44 3.75 -20.69 4.81
N ALA A 45 4.39 -21.85 4.75
CA ALA A 45 5.66 -21.96 4.05
C ALA A 45 5.42 -21.67 2.57
N PHE A 46 6.16 -20.70 2.02
CA PHE A 46 6.10 -20.43 0.58
C PHE A 46 6.63 -21.65 -0.16
N VAL A 47 5.73 -22.37 -0.83
CA VAL A 47 6.09 -23.38 -1.80
C VAL A 47 6.11 -22.67 -3.15
N PRO A 48 7.29 -22.37 -3.73
CA PRO A 48 7.33 -21.73 -5.03
C PRO A 48 6.61 -22.64 -6.02
N SER A 49 5.64 -22.06 -6.74
CA SER A 49 5.19 -22.68 -7.99
C SER A 49 6.40 -22.66 -8.91
N THR A 50 7.08 -23.79 -9.06
CA THR A 50 8.16 -23.97 -10.03
C THR A 50 7.55 -24.04 -11.42
N ALA A 51 6.88 -22.98 -11.85
CA ALA A 51 6.58 -22.76 -13.24
C ALA A 51 7.91 -22.45 -13.91
N ALA A 52 8.53 -23.47 -14.51
CA ALA A 52 9.65 -23.24 -15.40
C ALA A 52 9.15 -22.29 -16.50
N PHE A 53 9.84 -21.16 -16.69
CA PHE A 53 9.54 -20.26 -17.79
C PHE A 53 9.75 -21.04 -19.10
N ALA A 54 8.65 -21.46 -19.73
CA ALA A 54 8.65 -22.25 -20.96
C ALA A 54 8.81 -21.39 -22.22
N GLY A 55 8.87 -20.06 -22.06
CA GLY A 55 9.09 -19.13 -23.15
C GLY A 55 10.57 -19.09 -23.55
N THR A 56 10.82 -18.65 -24.78
CA THR A 56 12.12 -18.12 -25.18
C THR A 56 12.06 -16.61 -24.96
N LEU A 57 13.00 -16.06 -24.19
CA LEU A 57 13.13 -14.61 -24.15
C LEU A 57 13.68 -14.16 -25.51
N PRO A 58 13.11 -13.11 -26.12
CA PRO A 58 13.78 -12.49 -27.25
C PRO A 58 15.18 -12.05 -26.82
N PRO A 59 16.17 -12.04 -27.73
CA PRO A 59 17.45 -11.42 -27.42
C PRO A 59 17.17 -9.99 -26.92
N PRO A 60 17.88 -9.53 -25.88
CA PRO A 60 17.69 -8.18 -25.38
C PRO A 60 17.81 -7.21 -26.57
N PRO A 61 16.93 -6.19 -26.65
CA PRO A 61 17.01 -5.21 -27.72
C PRO A 61 18.37 -4.51 -27.62
N MET A 62 19.31 -4.97 -28.43
CA MET A 62 20.67 -4.48 -28.47
C MET A 62 20.64 -3.21 -29.31
N ASN A 63 20.13 -2.14 -28.72
CA ASN A 63 20.24 -0.82 -29.29
C ASN A 63 21.58 -0.25 -28.83
N GLU A 64 22.58 -0.27 -29.71
CA GLU A 64 23.91 0.29 -29.44
C GLU A 64 23.90 1.80 -29.19
N GLU A 65 22.77 2.48 -29.45
CA GLU A 65 22.59 3.91 -29.22
C GLU A 65 22.11 4.24 -27.79
N LEU A 66 21.59 3.26 -27.03
CA LEU A 66 21.03 3.49 -25.69
C LEU A 66 22.02 3.14 -24.59
N GLU A 67 22.19 4.04 -23.65
CA GLU A 67 22.93 3.80 -22.43
C GLU A 67 22.03 3.14 -21.36
N PRO A 68 22.60 2.44 -20.34
CA PRO A 68 21.82 1.84 -19.26
C PRO A 68 20.83 2.79 -18.58
N ILE A 69 21.18 4.08 -18.51
CA ILE A 69 20.34 5.12 -17.92
C ILE A 69 19.08 5.41 -18.76
N ASP A 70 19.13 5.22 -20.07
CA ASP A 70 17.98 5.43 -20.96
C ASP A 70 16.91 4.36 -20.73
N TYR A 71 17.33 3.11 -20.55
CA TYR A 71 16.43 2.03 -20.17
C TYR A 71 15.80 2.30 -18.81
N PHE A 72 16.56 2.82 -17.84
CA PHE A 72 16.00 3.23 -16.55
C PHE A 72 14.92 4.30 -16.73
N PHE A 73 15.20 5.36 -17.49
CA PHE A 73 14.24 6.44 -17.73
C PHE A 73 13.03 6.03 -18.58
N SER A 74 13.10 4.91 -19.31
CA SER A 74 11.91 4.33 -19.97
C SER A 74 10.91 3.72 -18.97
N MET A 75 11.36 3.35 -17.77
CA MET A 75 10.52 2.79 -16.70
C MET A 75 10.13 3.85 -15.67
N VAL A 76 11.10 4.66 -15.26
CA VAL A 76 10.93 5.73 -14.26
C VAL A 76 11.31 7.03 -14.94
N ASP A 77 10.34 7.66 -15.60
CA ASP A 77 10.59 8.88 -16.33
C ASP A 77 10.90 10.07 -15.41
N LYS A 78 11.44 11.16 -15.98
CA LYS A 78 11.76 12.36 -15.20
C LYS A 78 10.53 12.97 -14.53
N LYS A 79 9.33 12.80 -15.10
CA LYS A 79 8.08 13.28 -14.52
C LYS A 79 7.71 12.48 -13.26
N SER A 80 8.02 11.19 -13.22
CA SER A 80 7.84 10.35 -12.05
C SER A 80 8.73 10.82 -10.90
N ILE A 81 9.98 11.22 -11.18
CA ILE A 81 10.88 11.79 -10.17
C ILE A 81 10.34 13.13 -9.64
N ALA A 82 9.86 14.00 -10.52
CA ALA A 82 9.23 15.25 -10.13
C ALA A 82 8.00 15.01 -9.25
N LEU A 83 7.11 14.09 -9.66
CA LEU A 83 5.93 13.71 -8.89
C LEU A 83 6.31 13.18 -7.50
N LEU A 84 7.27 12.25 -7.41
CA LEU A 84 7.75 11.74 -6.13
C LEU A 84 8.28 12.88 -5.24
N THR A 85 9.01 13.82 -5.83
CA THR A 85 9.57 14.97 -5.10
C THR A 85 8.48 15.88 -4.57
N ASP A 86 7.50 16.23 -5.41
CA ASP A 86 6.39 17.12 -5.04
C ASP A 86 5.51 16.49 -3.96
N GLN A 87 5.12 15.23 -4.15
CA GLN A 87 4.27 14.52 -3.18
C GLN A 87 4.98 14.28 -1.85
N SER A 88 6.28 13.99 -1.88
CA SER A 88 7.07 13.84 -0.65
C SER A 88 7.18 15.18 0.10
N ASN A 89 7.43 16.29 -0.60
CA ASN A 89 7.47 17.62 0.01
C ASN A 89 6.10 18.04 0.57
N LEU A 90 5.01 17.73 -0.15
CA LEU A 90 3.65 17.97 0.35
C LEU A 90 3.40 17.18 1.64
N TYR A 91 3.82 15.91 1.68
CA TYR A 91 3.71 15.07 2.87
C TYR A 91 4.51 15.60 4.07
N VAL A 92 5.68 16.20 3.83
CA VAL A 92 6.46 16.88 4.88
C VAL A 92 5.64 18.01 5.50
N LEU A 93 4.99 18.84 4.68
CA LEU A 93 4.15 19.95 5.17
C LEU A 93 2.95 19.44 5.96
N GLN A 94 2.35 18.34 5.53
CA GLN A 94 1.19 17.73 6.20
C GLN A 94 1.55 17.12 7.57
N THR A 95 2.74 16.54 7.70
CA THR A 95 3.14 15.80 8.91
C THR A 95 3.98 16.60 9.89
N ASN A 96 4.77 17.57 9.41
CA ASN A 96 5.66 18.36 10.23
C ASN A 96 5.74 19.83 9.77
N PRO A 97 4.62 20.58 9.86
CA PRO A 97 4.55 21.96 9.38
C PRO A 97 5.48 22.92 10.14
N SER A 98 5.88 22.59 11.37
CA SER A 98 6.73 23.46 12.19
C SER A 98 8.21 23.46 11.78
N LYS A 99 8.67 22.41 11.10
CA LYS A 99 10.04 22.29 10.62
C LYS A 99 10.08 21.51 9.30
N PRO A 100 9.63 22.13 8.19
CA PRO A 100 9.56 21.45 6.92
C PRO A 100 10.97 21.23 6.35
N VAL A 101 11.22 19.98 6.00
CA VAL A 101 12.36 19.56 5.21
C VAL A 101 12.02 19.73 3.74
N ARG A 102 12.91 20.38 2.97
CA ARG A 102 12.76 20.47 1.51
C ARG A 102 13.61 19.39 0.85
N ILE A 103 12.99 18.59 0.00
CA ILE A 103 13.65 17.58 -0.84
C ILE A 103 13.72 18.15 -2.27
N SER A 104 14.91 18.17 -2.86
CA SER A 104 15.08 18.55 -4.27
C SER A 104 14.96 17.35 -5.21
N GLU A 105 14.64 17.57 -6.48
CA GLU A 105 14.60 16.50 -7.49
C GLU A 105 15.96 15.80 -7.67
N VAL A 106 17.06 16.53 -7.49
CA VAL A 106 18.43 15.97 -7.50
C VAL A 106 18.62 15.01 -6.33
N GLU A 107 18.19 15.40 -5.13
CA GLU A 107 18.24 14.51 -3.97
C GLU A 107 17.33 13.30 -4.13
N MET A 108 16.14 13.47 -4.70
CA MET A 108 15.25 12.35 -5.01
C MET A 108 15.89 11.39 -6.02
N SER A 109 16.52 11.92 -7.07
CA SER A 109 17.26 11.11 -8.07
C SER A 109 18.42 10.34 -7.43
N HIS A 110 19.22 11.00 -6.59
CA HIS A 110 20.28 10.36 -5.81
C HIS A 110 19.72 9.28 -4.87
N PHE A 111 18.62 9.56 -4.19
CA PHE A 111 17.99 8.61 -3.29
C PHE A 111 17.48 7.37 -4.03
N ILE A 112 16.85 7.52 -5.19
CA ILE A 112 16.44 6.39 -6.05
C ILE A 112 17.66 5.59 -6.51
N GLY A 113 18.74 6.26 -6.92
CA GLY A 113 20.01 5.60 -7.24
C GLY A 113 20.56 4.78 -6.06
N ILE A 114 20.50 5.35 -4.85
CA ILE A 114 20.88 4.63 -3.63
C ILE A 114 19.98 3.40 -3.41
N LEU A 115 18.66 3.49 -3.60
CA LEU A 115 17.76 2.33 -3.47
C LEU A 115 18.18 1.18 -4.40
N ILE A 116 18.47 1.49 -5.67
CA ILE A 116 18.95 0.52 -6.65
C ILE A 116 20.27 -0.11 -6.18
N MET A 117 21.24 0.71 -5.77
CA MET A 117 22.53 0.21 -5.29
C MET A 117 22.39 -0.66 -4.03
N THR A 118 21.51 -0.30 -3.09
CA THR A 118 21.24 -1.11 -1.90
C THR A 118 20.52 -2.43 -2.23
N GLY A 119 19.82 -2.52 -3.37
CA GLY A 119 19.28 -3.79 -3.86
C GLY A 119 20.34 -4.72 -4.44
N ILE A 120 21.45 -4.16 -4.94
CA ILE A 120 22.61 -4.93 -5.45
C ILE A 120 23.46 -5.45 -4.30
N TYR A 121 23.65 -4.64 -3.25
CA TYR A 121 24.45 -5.00 -2.08
C TYR A 121 23.57 -5.59 -0.97
N CYS A 122 23.74 -6.87 -0.66
CA CYS A 122 22.99 -7.55 0.39
C CYS A 122 23.54 -7.28 1.80
N PHE A 123 23.40 -6.04 2.32
CA PHE A 123 23.72 -5.74 3.72
C PHE A 123 22.51 -5.89 4.65
N PRO A 124 22.69 -6.41 5.88
CA PRO A 124 21.58 -6.60 6.83
C PRO A 124 20.94 -5.28 7.27
N GLU A 125 21.72 -4.21 7.32
CA GLU A 125 21.28 -2.91 7.79
C GLU A 125 21.80 -1.78 6.89
N GLN A 126 20.94 -0.80 6.64
CA GLN A 126 21.25 0.35 5.80
C GLN A 126 22.44 1.17 6.34
N ARG A 127 22.69 1.18 7.66
CA ARG A 127 23.85 1.93 8.22
C ARG A 127 25.20 1.40 7.76
N PHE A 128 25.32 0.13 7.34
CA PHE A 128 26.59 -0.45 6.92
C PHE A 128 27.17 0.24 5.68
N PHE A 129 26.34 0.76 4.78
CA PHE A 129 26.78 1.52 3.61
C PHE A 129 27.60 2.79 3.96
N TRP A 130 27.45 3.31 5.19
CA TRP A 130 28.13 4.52 5.68
C TRP A 130 29.12 4.26 6.83
N MET A 131 29.29 3.02 7.30
CA MET A 131 30.30 2.72 8.33
C MET A 131 31.70 2.70 7.74
N ASN A 132 32.70 3.18 8.48
CA ASN A 132 34.10 3.22 8.03
C ASN A 132 34.64 1.86 7.55
N THR A 133 34.20 0.74 8.15
CA THR A 133 34.69 -0.61 7.83
C THR A 133 33.99 -1.25 6.62
N THR A 134 32.76 -0.86 6.32
CA THR A 134 31.91 -1.45 5.27
C THR A 134 31.43 -0.40 4.26
N ARG A 135 32.14 0.72 4.20
CA ARG A 135 31.76 1.91 3.44
C ARG A 135 31.67 1.58 1.96
N VAL A 136 30.53 1.93 1.35
CA VAL A 136 30.38 1.87 -0.10
C VAL A 136 30.48 3.29 -0.63
N GLU A 137 31.59 3.63 -1.28
CA GLU A 137 31.88 5.01 -1.68
C GLU A 137 30.82 5.55 -2.65
N SER A 138 30.33 4.73 -3.58
CA SER A 138 29.29 5.10 -4.55
C SER A 138 27.93 5.44 -3.92
N ILE A 139 27.69 5.06 -2.66
CA ILE A 139 26.48 5.43 -1.90
C ILE A 139 26.81 6.56 -0.93
N SER A 140 27.87 6.38 -0.13
CA SER A 140 28.18 7.26 0.99
C SER A 140 28.74 8.63 0.60
N SER A 141 29.34 8.76 -0.59
CA SER A 141 29.77 10.06 -1.14
C SER A 141 28.62 10.88 -1.72
N VAL A 142 27.54 10.23 -2.16
CA VAL A 142 26.41 10.87 -2.84
C VAL A 142 25.48 11.57 -1.85
N MET A 143 25.22 10.93 -0.71
CA MET A 143 24.30 11.44 0.30
C MET A 143 24.69 10.92 1.67
N SER A 144 24.50 11.72 2.73
CA SER A 144 24.69 11.25 4.09
C SER A 144 23.63 10.23 4.49
N ARG A 145 23.96 9.34 5.44
CA ARG A 145 23.02 8.35 5.98
C ARG A 145 21.75 9.03 6.47
N ASP A 146 21.91 10.08 7.28
CA ASP A 146 20.78 10.73 7.96
C ASP A 146 19.87 11.42 6.95
N ARG A 147 20.44 12.03 5.90
CA ARG A 147 19.65 12.61 4.81
C ARG A 147 18.90 11.54 4.02
N SER A 148 19.53 10.40 3.73
CA SER A 148 18.85 9.28 3.05
C SER A 148 17.69 8.71 3.87
N LEU A 149 17.84 8.62 5.21
CA LEU A 149 16.78 8.17 6.12
C LEU A 149 15.67 9.21 6.25
N GLU A 150 16.02 10.49 6.24
CA GLU A 150 15.04 11.59 6.25
C GLU A 150 14.17 11.58 4.98
N ILE A 151 14.78 11.44 3.80
CA ILE A 151 14.02 11.32 2.53
C ILE A 151 13.16 10.05 2.56
N LYS A 152 13.71 8.91 2.99
CA LYS A 152 12.96 7.65 3.11
C LYS A 152 11.71 7.78 4.00
N LYS A 153 11.82 8.53 5.11
CA LYS A 153 10.72 8.77 6.05
C LYS A 153 9.56 9.53 5.39
N TYR A 154 9.87 10.45 4.49
CA TYR A 154 8.89 11.32 3.86
C TYR A 154 8.53 10.92 2.43
N LEU A 155 9.05 9.80 1.94
CA LEU A 155 8.75 9.30 0.60
C LEU A 155 7.24 9.06 0.45
N HIS A 156 6.64 9.75 -0.51
CA HIS A 156 5.21 9.68 -0.73
C HIS A 156 4.86 9.82 -2.22
N VAL A 157 3.73 9.25 -2.63
CA VAL A 157 3.35 9.10 -4.06
C VAL A 157 1.96 9.69 -4.36
N VAL A 158 1.15 9.96 -3.34
CA VAL A 158 -0.24 10.42 -3.45
C VAL A 158 -0.46 11.56 -2.48
N ASP A 159 -1.45 12.42 -2.68
CA ASP A 159 -1.81 13.42 -1.68
C ASP A 159 -2.75 12.83 -0.61
N ASN A 160 -2.36 12.89 0.66
CA ASN A 160 -3.17 12.39 1.79
C ASN A 160 -4.43 13.21 2.10
N GLN A 161 -4.64 14.36 1.46
CA GLN A 161 -5.87 15.14 1.63
C GLN A 161 -6.96 14.82 0.58
N SER A 162 -6.72 13.84 -0.29
CA SER A 162 -7.62 13.47 -1.39
C SER A 162 -8.76 12.49 -1.02
N ASN A 163 -9.06 12.29 0.27
CA ASN A 163 -10.00 11.25 0.73
C ASN A 163 -11.38 11.81 1.07
#